data_AF-A0A9P2H6A6-F1
#
_entry.id   AF-A0A9P2H6A6-F1
#
_cell.length_a   1.000
_cell.length_b   1.000
_cell.length_c   1.000
_cell.angle_alpha   90.00
_cell.angle_beta   90.00
_cell.angle_gamma   90.00
#
_symmetry.space_group_name_H-M   'P 1'
#
loop_
_entity.id
_entity.type
_entity.pdbx_description
1 polymer ?
#
loop_
_entity_poly.entity_id
_entity_poly.type
_entity_poly.pdbx_seq_one_letter_code
_entity_poly.pdbx_strand_id
1 'polypeptide(L)'
;MGKGRKPTDSETLAHIRDLVAEEKALRAQLRHGGISESEEQQQLRRIEIELDQCWDLLRQRRALRQTGGDPREAVVRPADQVEGYTG
;
A
#
# COMPACT_ATOMS: atom_id res chain seq x y z
N MET A 1 25.25 2.66 -6.04
CA MET A 1 24.01 1.96 -6.46
C MET A 1 23.30 1.45 -5.22
N GLY A 2 22.33 2.22 -4.69
CA GLY A 2 21.54 1.79 -3.54
C GLY A 2 20.54 0.74 -3.99
N LYS A 3 20.83 -0.54 -3.76
CA LYS A 3 19.79 -1.58 -3.82
C LYS A 3 18.74 -1.19 -2.78
N GLY A 4 17.63 -0.60 -3.24
CA GLY A 4 16.46 -0.36 -2.42
C GLY A 4 16.10 -1.67 -1.74
N ARG A 5 16.25 -1.71 -0.41
CA ARG A 5 15.97 -2.89 0.40
C ARG A 5 14.49 -3.18 0.21
N LYS A 6 14.15 -4.21 -0.57
CA LYS A 6 12.75 -4.63 -0.75
C LYS A 6 12.19 -4.93 0.65
N PRO A 7 11.07 -4.31 1.05
CA PRO A 7 10.51 -4.51 2.37
C PRO A 7 10.26 -6.01 2.60
N THR A 8 10.62 -6.49 3.77
CA THR A 8 10.35 -7.86 4.22
C THR A 8 8.85 -8.09 4.40
N ASP A 9 8.41 -9.35 4.53
CA ASP A 9 6.96 -9.64 4.66
C ASP A 9 6.40 -8.92 5.89
N SER A 10 7.19 -8.86 6.96
CA SER A 10 6.86 -8.17 8.20
C SER A 10 6.77 -6.65 8.03
N GLU A 11 7.67 -6.04 7.26
CA GLU A 11 7.61 -4.60 6.95
C GLU A 11 6.38 -4.29 6.08
N THR A 12 6.07 -5.13 5.07
CA THR A 12 4.86 -4.97 4.26
C THR A 12 3.59 -5.13 5.10
N LEU A 13 3.56 -6.09 6.03
CA LEU A 13 2.43 -6.27 6.96
C LEU A 13 2.30 -5.12 7.95
N ALA A 14 3.40 -4.51 8.38
CA ALA A 14 3.37 -3.30 9.20
C ALA A 14 2.77 -2.12 8.41
N HIS A 15 3.24 -1.91 7.17
CA HIS A 15 2.71 -0.86 6.29
C HIS A 15 1.21 -1.01 6.02
N ILE A 16 0.73 -2.25 5.76
CA ILE A 16 -0.70 -2.54 5.63
C ILE A 16 -1.49 -2.11 6.87
N ARG A 17 -0.95 -2.34 8.08
CA ARG A 17 -1.63 -1.94 9.32
C ARG A 17 -1.71 -0.42 9.47
N ASP A 18 -0.64 0.27 9.11
CA ASP A 18 -0.58 1.73 9.16
C ASP A 18 -1.58 2.34 8.17
N LEU A 19 -1.65 1.80 6.94
CA LEU A 19 -2.65 2.18 5.93
C LEU A 19 -4.09 1.99 6.41
N VAL A 20 -4.40 0.87 7.07
CA VAL A 20 -5.74 0.63 7.65
C VAL A 20 -6.02 1.58 8.82
N ALA A 21 -5.00 1.96 9.58
CA ALA A 21 -5.15 2.96 10.64
C ALA A 21 -5.45 4.36 10.05
N GLU A 22 -4.78 4.72 8.96
CA GLU A 22 -5.05 5.95 8.21
C GLU A 22 -6.47 5.99 7.65
N GLU A 23 -6.96 4.89 7.04
CA GLU A 23 -8.37 4.79 6.61
C GLU A 23 -9.34 5.11 7.76
N LYS A 24 -9.10 4.52 8.93
CA LYS A 24 -9.96 4.75 10.10
C LYS A 24 -9.89 6.18 10.58
N ALA A 25 -8.70 6.80 10.56
CA ALA A 25 -8.51 8.19 10.92
C ALA A 25 -9.22 9.12 9.93
N LEU A 26 -9.18 8.82 8.63
CA LEU A 26 -9.90 9.51 7.56
C LEU A 26 -11.40 9.48 7.77
N ARG A 27 -11.96 8.27 7.98
CA ARG A 27 -13.39 8.11 8.28
C ARG A 27 -13.80 8.85 9.55
N ALA A 28 -12.94 8.88 10.57
CA ALA A 28 -13.19 9.65 11.79
C ALA A 28 -13.21 11.17 11.49
N GLN A 29 -12.24 11.68 10.73
CA GLN A 29 -12.18 13.09 10.33
C GLN A 29 -13.43 13.51 9.53
N LEU A 30 -13.89 12.68 8.59
CA LEU A 30 -15.11 12.93 7.84
C LEU A 30 -16.32 13.04 8.78
N ARG A 31 -16.46 12.10 9.74
CA ARG A 31 -17.54 12.12 10.74
C ARG A 31 -17.51 13.33 11.65
N HIS A 32 -16.32 13.86 11.95
CA HIS A 32 -16.14 15.08 12.72
C HIS A 32 -16.30 16.36 11.88
N GLY A 33 -16.50 16.25 10.57
CA GLY A 33 -16.56 17.39 9.65
C GLY A 33 -15.21 18.07 9.42
N GLY A 34 -14.11 17.37 9.69
CA GLY A 34 -12.74 17.87 9.48
C GLY A 34 -12.26 17.81 8.03
N ILE A 35 -12.91 16.99 7.20
CA ILE A 35 -12.64 16.84 5.76
C ILE A 35 -13.96 16.69 5.00
N SER A 36 -13.95 17.00 3.71
CA SER A 36 -15.08 16.72 2.80
C SER A 36 -15.11 15.25 2.34
N GLU A 37 -16.28 14.76 1.92
CA GLU A 37 -16.42 13.42 1.33
C GLU A 37 -15.49 13.24 0.12
N SER A 38 -15.33 14.27 -0.70
CA SER A 38 -14.43 14.25 -1.87
C SER A 38 -12.96 14.06 -1.48
N GLU A 39 -12.51 14.71 -0.41
CA GLU A 39 -11.14 14.56 0.12
C GLU A 39 -10.94 13.18 0.75
N GLU A 40 -11.93 12.69 1.51
CA GLU A 40 -11.89 11.32 2.05
C GLU A 40 -11.73 10.30 0.92
N GLN A 41 -12.54 10.40 -0.13
CA GLN A 41 -12.50 9.48 -1.27
C GLN A 41 -11.16 9.51 -2.02
N GLN A 42 -10.55 10.68 -2.20
CA GLN A 42 -9.22 10.78 -2.83
C GLN A 42 -8.14 10.10 -2.01
N GLN A 43 -8.09 10.36 -0.70
CA GLN A 43 -7.09 9.75 0.17
C GLN A 43 -7.35 8.24 0.34
N LEU A 44 -8.62 7.84 0.47
CA LEU A 44 -9.03 6.44 0.54
C LEU A 44 -8.56 5.67 -0.70
N ARG A 45 -8.77 6.24 -1.89
CA ARG A 45 -8.32 5.61 -3.14
C ARG A 45 -6.81 5.40 -3.19
N ARG A 46 -6.03 6.35 -2.65
CA ARG A 46 -4.58 6.19 -2.53
C ARG A 46 -4.22 5.03 -1.58
N ILE A 47 -4.86 4.98 -0.42
CA ILE A 47 -4.65 3.92 0.57
C ILE A 47 -5.00 2.55 -0.02
N GLU A 48 -6.13 2.43 -0.72
CA GLU A 48 -6.55 1.20 -1.39
C GLU A 48 -5.52 0.71 -2.41
N ILE A 49 -4.95 1.63 -3.19
CA ILE A 49 -3.93 1.32 -4.20
C ILE A 49 -2.63 0.86 -3.54
N GLU A 50 -2.21 1.49 -2.45
CA GLU A 50 -1.04 1.04 -1.68
C GLU A 50 -1.27 -0.32 -1.01
N LEU A 51 -2.48 -0.57 -0.49
CA LEU A 51 -2.87 -1.87 0.07
C LEU A 51 -2.82 -2.97 -0.98
N ASP A 52 -3.35 -2.72 -2.18
CA ASP A 52 -3.33 -3.68 -3.29
C ASP A 52 -1.89 -4.05 -3.67
N GLN A 53 -1.00 -3.06 -3.80
CA GLN A 53 0.43 -3.29 -4.06
C GLN A 53 1.11 -4.13 -2.99
N CYS A 54 0.81 -3.86 -1.71
CA CYS A 54 1.36 -4.63 -0.60
C CYS A 54 0.87 -6.09 -0.64
N TRP A 55 -0.42 -6.30 -0.92
CA TRP A 55 -1.00 -7.63 -1.07
C TRP A 55 -0.44 -8.39 -2.26
N ASP A 56 -0.27 -7.73 -3.41
CA ASP A 56 0.32 -8.31 -4.60
C ASP A 56 1.77 -8.72 -4.38
N LEU A 57 2.57 -7.91 -3.68
CA LEU A 57 3.93 -8.27 -3.31
C LEU A 57 3.97 -9.50 -2.40
N LEU A 58 3.11 -9.57 -1.39
CA LEU A 58 3.03 -10.74 -0.50
C LEU A 58 2.60 -12.00 -1.27
N ARG A 59 1.62 -11.86 -2.16
CA ARG A 59 1.14 -12.97 -3.00
C ARG A 59 2.24 -13.45 -3.96
N GLN A 60 2.95 -12.54 -4.61
CA GLN A 60 4.05 -12.87 -5.52
C GLN A 60 5.20 -13.56 -4.78
N ARG A 61 5.58 -13.07 -3.60
CA ARG A 61 6.57 -13.73 -2.74
C ARG A 61 6.15 -15.13 -2.33
N ARG A 62 4.87 -15.31 -1.99
CA ARG A 62 4.32 -16.63 -1.63
C ARG A 62 4.30 -17.57 -2.83
N ALA A 63 4.01 -17.08 -4.04
CA ALA A 63 4.10 -17.86 -5.26
C ALA A 63 5.55 -18.30 -5.53
N LEU A 64 6.51 -17.37 -5.49
CA LEU A 64 7.94 -17.66 -5.70
C LEU A 64 8.48 -18.69 -4.70
N ARG A 65 8.14 -18.55 -3.40
CA ARG A 65 8.50 -19.55 -2.37
C ARG A 65 7.97 -20.94 -2.68
N GLN A 66 6.75 -21.04 -3.21
CA GLN A 66 6.13 -22.33 -3.52
C GLN A 66 6.72 -22.97 -4.79
N THR A 67 7.16 -22.16 -5.75
CA THR A 67 7.81 -22.66 -6.98
C THR A 67 9.32 -22.84 -6.85
N GLY A 68 9.89 -22.59 -5.66
CA GLY A 68 11.34 -22.66 -5.41
C GLY A 68 12.16 -21.49 -5.96
N GLY A 69 11.52 -20.41 -6.40
CA GLY A 69 12.17 -19.17 -6.82
C GLY A 69 12.57 -18.27 -5.65
N ASP A 70 13.46 -17.30 -5.86
CA ASP A 70 13.87 -16.37 -4.81
C ASP A 70 12.74 -15.34 -4.56
N PRO A 71 12.12 -15.29 -3.36
CA PRO A 71 11.11 -14.28 -3.03
C PRO A 71 11.61 -12.83 -3.16
N ARG A 72 12.93 -12.60 -3.19
CA ARG A 72 13.53 -11.28 -3.45
C ARG A 72 13.40 -10.85 -4.90
N GLU A 73 13.01 -11.74 -5.82
CA GLU A 73 12.68 -11.37 -7.20
C GLU A 73 11.29 -10.76 -7.32
N ALA A 74 10.45 -10.80 -6.29
CA ALA A 74 9.16 -10.14 -6.31
C ALA A 74 9.31 -8.64 -6.62
N VAL A 75 8.69 -8.18 -7.70
CA VAL A 75 8.68 -6.79 -8.16
C VAL A 75 7.31 -6.22 -7.84
N VAL A 76 7.27 -5.19 -6.99
CA VAL A 76 6.08 -4.34 -6.85
C VAL A 76 5.79 -3.80 -8.24
N ARG A 77 4.60 -4.07 -8.80
CA ARG A 77 4.22 -3.37 -10.02
C ARG A 77 4.28 -1.88 -9.69
N PRO A 78 5.02 -1.06 -10.48
CA PRO A 78 5.02 0.36 -10.24
C PRO A 78 3.58 0.84 -10.24
N ALA A 79 3.25 1.67 -9.25
CA ALA A 79 2.03 2.46 -9.18
C ALA A 79 1.98 3.50 -10.31
N ASP A 80 2.41 3.13 -11.52
CA ASP A 80 2.43 4.03 -12.64
C ASP A 80 0.97 4.21 -13.06
N GLN A 81 0.50 5.44 -12.89
CA GLN A 81 -0.88 5.92 -12.93
C GLN A 81 -1.68 5.92 -11.63
N VAL A 82 -1.15 6.58 -10.60
CA VAL A 82 -1.95 7.64 -9.99
C VAL A 82 -1.12 8.92 -9.97
N GLU A 83 -1.12 9.62 -11.11
CA GLU A 83 -0.74 11.03 -11.15
C GLU A 83 -1.48 11.79 -10.04
N GLY A 84 -0.75 12.58 -9.26
CA GLY A 84 -1.27 13.87 -8.79
C GLY A 84 -2.00 13.93 -7.45
N TYR A 85 -1.41 13.41 -6.36
CA TYR A 85 -1.73 13.94 -5.01
C TYR A 85 -0.48 14.40 -4.27
N THR A 86 0.16 15.41 -4.84
CA THR A 86 0.81 16.45 -4.05
C THR A 86 0.05 17.73 -4.35
N GLY A 87 -0.99 17.98 -3.54
CA GLY A 87 -1.55 19.31 -3.37
C GLY A 87 -0.64 20.15 -2.48
#